data_AF-A0A9R0YNQ9-F1
#
_entry.id   AF-A0A9R0YNQ9-F1
#
_cell.length_a   1.000
_cell.length_b   1.000
_cell.length_c   1.000
_cell.angle_alpha   90.00
_cell.angle_beta   90.00
_cell.angle_gamma   90.00
#
_symmetry.space_group_name_H-M   'P 1'
#
loop_
_entity.id
_entity.type
_entity.pdbx_description
1 polymer ?
#
loop_
_entity_poly.entity_id
_entity_poly.type
_entity_poly.pdbx_seq_one_letter_code
_entity_poly.pdbx_strand_id
1 'polypeptide(L)'
;MVLALRQLEEHVNKYGYSVDPFIGHGVGTIFHSEPIIWHTYDYEPGFMVAGQTFTIEPTLSMGSTRCEVWDDGWTAITVDGSLNAQFEHTVLVTINGAEILTKC
;
A
#
# COMPACT_ATOMS: atom_id res chain seq x y z
N MET A 1 9.37 11.42 -8.26
CA MET A 1 9.18 10.09 -7.63
C MET A 1 7.81 9.59 -8.07
N VAL A 2 7.71 8.37 -8.59
CA VAL A 2 6.47 7.80 -9.17
C VAL A 2 5.63 7.17 -8.06
N LEU A 3 4.30 7.27 -8.15
CA LEU A 3 3.34 6.81 -7.13
C LEU A 3 3.06 5.29 -7.13
N ALA A 4 3.83 4.52 -7.90
CA ALA A 4 3.73 3.05 -7.96
C ALA A 4 4.96 2.40 -7.33
N LEU A 5 4.74 1.44 -6.42
CA LEU A 5 5.81 0.77 -5.69
C LEU A 5 6.32 -0.49 -6.40
N ARG A 6 6.70 -0.38 -7.68
CA ARG A 6 7.25 -1.52 -8.45
C ARG A 6 8.36 -2.29 -7.72
N GLN A 7 9.20 -1.58 -6.97
CA GLN A 7 10.30 -2.19 -6.22
C GLN A 7 9.83 -3.09 -5.06
N LEU A 8 8.62 -2.87 -4.54
CA LEU A 8 8.03 -3.71 -3.49
C LEU A 8 7.73 -5.10 -4.01
N GLU A 9 7.00 -5.22 -5.12
CA GLU A 9 6.62 -6.51 -5.71
C GLU A 9 7.87 -7.32 -6.10
N GLU A 10 8.85 -6.67 -6.75
CA GLU A 10 10.15 -7.29 -7.08
C GLU A 10 10.93 -7.74 -5.83
N HIS A 11 10.76 -7.06 -4.69
CA HIS A 11 11.42 -7.42 -3.44
C HIS A 11 10.74 -8.63 -2.77
N VAL A 12 9.42 -8.60 -2.60
CA VAL A 12 8.69 -9.63 -1.84
C VAL A 12 8.61 -10.97 -2.58
N ASN A 13 8.55 -10.93 -3.92
CA ASN A 13 8.56 -12.14 -4.76
C ASN A 13 9.81 -13.00 -4.53
N LYS A 14 10.95 -12.40 -4.15
CA LYS A 14 12.19 -13.14 -3.83
C LYS A 14 12.07 -14.00 -2.57
N TYR A 15 11.12 -13.68 -1.70
CA TYR A 15 10.84 -14.39 -0.47
C TYR A 15 9.63 -15.33 -0.58
N GLY A 16 9.03 -15.44 -1.77
CA GLY A 16 7.88 -16.31 -2.02
C GLY A 16 6.53 -15.73 -1.56
N TYR A 17 6.46 -14.43 -1.31
CA TYR A 17 5.21 -13.74 -0.98
C TYR A 17 4.67 -12.96 -2.18
N SER A 18 3.36 -12.71 -2.18
CA SER A 18 2.68 -11.88 -3.17
C SER A 18 2.12 -10.61 -2.54
N VAL A 19 1.98 -9.54 -3.31
CA VAL A 19 1.35 -8.29 -2.86
C VAL A 19 -0.15 -8.35 -3.15
N ASP A 20 -0.97 -8.09 -2.14
CA ASP A 20 -2.42 -8.01 -2.28
C ASP A 20 -2.84 -6.70 -2.99
N PRO A 21 -4.02 -6.67 -3.64
CA PRO A 21 -4.46 -5.51 -4.43
C PRO A 21 -4.96 -4.32 -3.58
N PHE A 22 -4.79 -4.35 -2.25
CA PHE A 22 -5.07 -3.19 -1.40
C PHE A 22 -4.05 -2.08 -1.66
N ILE A 23 -4.53 -0.84 -1.58
CA ILE A 23 -3.79 0.37 -1.96
C ILE A 23 -3.53 1.27 -0.76
N GLY A 24 -2.49 2.09 -0.84
CA GLY A 24 -2.37 3.25 0.02
C GLY A 24 -3.17 4.43 -0.53
N HIS A 25 -3.26 5.48 0.28
CA HIS A 25 -4.12 6.63 0.00
C HIS A 25 -3.52 7.92 0.53
N GLY A 26 -3.94 9.05 -0.04
CA GLY A 26 -3.75 10.35 0.58
C GLY A 26 -4.45 10.42 1.93
N VAL A 27 -3.81 11.07 2.90
CA VAL A 27 -4.33 11.20 4.27
C VAL A 27 -3.99 12.58 4.83
N GLY A 28 -4.92 13.20 5.53
CA GLY A 28 -4.75 14.52 6.14
C GLY A 28 -6.03 14.98 6.83
N THR A 29 -6.62 16.07 6.37
CA THR A 29 -7.95 16.51 6.83
C THR A 29 -9.08 15.59 6.36
N ILE A 30 -8.83 14.81 5.30
CA ILE A 30 -9.68 13.74 4.80
C ILE A 30 -8.98 12.41 5.12
N PHE A 31 -9.75 11.42 5.58
CA PHE A 31 -9.18 10.14 6.02
C PHE A 31 -8.59 9.34 4.84
N HIS A 32 -9.38 9.12 3.78
CA HIS A 32 -8.92 8.52 2.53
C HIS A 32 -9.16 9.48 1.37
N SER A 33 -8.09 9.92 0.70
CA SER A 33 -8.15 10.81 -0.46
C SER A 33 -7.14 10.42 -1.53
N GLU A 34 -7.12 11.14 -2.64
CA GLU A 34 -5.98 11.12 -3.57
C GLU A 34 -4.69 11.58 -2.86
N PRO A 35 -3.50 11.10 -3.28
CA PRO A 35 -3.28 10.15 -4.37
C PRO A 35 -3.60 8.69 -4.00
N ILE A 36 -4.07 7.90 -4.98
CA ILE A 36 -4.03 6.44 -4.91
C ILE A 36 -2.59 5.95 -5.00
N ILE A 37 -2.16 5.10 -4.06
CA ILE A 37 -0.82 4.51 -4.03
C ILE A 37 -0.91 3.01 -4.29
N TRP A 38 -0.52 2.59 -5.49
CA TRP A 38 -0.51 1.18 -5.87
C TRP A 38 0.71 0.45 -5.31
N HIS A 39 0.45 -0.65 -4.62
CA HIS A 39 1.50 -1.54 -4.11
C HIS A 39 1.91 -2.61 -5.13
N THR A 40 1.01 -2.97 -6.04
CA THR A 40 1.27 -3.82 -7.21
C THR A 40 1.76 -2.98 -8.38
N TYR A 41 2.30 -3.62 -9.42
CA TYR A 41 2.59 -2.92 -10.67
C TYR A 41 1.33 -2.24 -11.23
N ASP A 42 1.38 -0.92 -11.37
CA ASP A 42 0.39 -0.16 -12.11
C ASP A 42 1.07 0.87 -13.03
N TYR A 43 0.41 1.17 -14.15
CA TYR A 43 0.89 2.07 -15.21
C TYR A 43 0.34 3.50 -15.05
N GLU A 44 -0.25 3.84 -13.90
CA GLU A 44 -0.83 5.18 -13.71
C GLU A 44 0.27 6.25 -13.56
N PRO A 45 0.31 7.27 -14.44
CA PRO A 45 1.28 8.34 -14.36
C PRO A 45 0.99 9.24 -13.16
N GLY A 46 1.98 9.39 -12.27
CA GLY A 46 1.86 10.24 -11.10
C GLY A 46 3.20 10.73 -10.59
N PHE A 47 3.23 11.98 -10.10
CA PHE A 47 4.41 12.60 -9.51
C PHE A 47 4.12 13.01 -8.08
N MET A 48 5.02 12.65 -7.17
CA MET A 48 5.01 13.17 -5.81
C MET A 48 5.38 14.65 -5.80
N VAL A 49 4.61 15.44 -5.05
CA VAL A 49 4.73 16.89 -4.88
C VAL A 49 4.99 17.20 -3.41
N ALA A 50 5.95 18.09 -3.14
CA ALA A 50 6.25 18.52 -1.78
C ALA A 50 5.00 19.05 -1.06
N GLY A 51 4.81 18.62 0.19
CA GLY A 51 3.63 18.92 1.00
C GLY A 51 2.53 17.85 0.93
N GLN A 52 2.59 16.90 -0.02
CA GLN A 52 1.65 15.77 -0.04
C GLN A 52 1.90 14.81 1.14
N THR A 53 0.81 14.33 1.71
CA THR A 53 0.80 13.26 2.71
C THR A 53 -0.02 12.07 2.22
N PHE A 54 0.56 10.88 2.27
CA PHE A 54 -0.10 9.63 1.88
C PHE A 54 0.46 8.44 2.65
N THR A 55 -0.23 7.32 2.60
CA THR A 55 0.16 6.06 3.23
C THR A 55 0.91 5.17 2.24
N ILE A 56 1.88 4.44 2.76
CA ILE A 56 2.42 3.23 2.12
C ILE A 56 2.06 2.09 3.08
N GLU A 57 1.17 1.20 2.66
CA GLU A 57 0.52 0.21 3.53
C GLU A 57 0.39 -1.20 2.91
N PRO A 58 1.48 -1.76 2.36
CA PRO A 58 1.39 -2.99 1.59
C PRO A 58 0.93 -4.17 2.45
N THR A 59 0.03 -4.96 1.87
CA THR A 59 -0.47 -6.20 2.44
C THR A 59 0.14 -7.37 1.66
N LEU A 60 0.77 -8.32 2.36
CA LEU A 60 1.56 -9.40 1.77
C LEU A 60 0.97 -10.77 2.12
N SER A 61 0.61 -11.53 1.10
CA SER A 61 0.04 -12.87 1.24
C SER A 61 1.09 -13.98 1.04
N MET A 62 1.00 -15.01 1.89
CA MET A 62 1.76 -16.26 1.72
C MET A 62 1.17 -17.19 0.64
N GLY A 63 -0.07 -16.95 0.22
CA GLY A 63 -0.79 -17.80 -0.72
C GLY A 63 -1.54 -16.97 -1.76
N SER A 64 -2.85 -17.14 -1.82
CA SER A 64 -3.70 -16.39 -2.75
C SER A 64 -3.75 -14.90 -2.39
N THR A 65 -3.70 -14.04 -3.41
CA THR A 65 -3.99 -12.60 -3.30
C THR A 65 -5.47 -12.28 -3.51
N ARG A 66 -6.29 -13.30 -3.83
CA ARG A 66 -7.74 -13.12 -3.92
C ARG A 66 -8.32 -12.99 -2.52
N CYS A 67 -9.08 -11.92 -2.31
CA CYS A 67 -9.78 -11.68 -1.06
C CYS A 67 -11.29 -11.87 -1.19
N GLU A 68 -11.91 -12.23 -0.08
CA GLU A 68 -13.35 -12.19 0.16
C GLU A 68 -13.63 -11.35 1.41
N VAL A 69 -14.77 -10.67 1.42
CA VAL A 69 -15.24 -9.91 2.59
C VAL A 69 -16.30 -10.75 3.29
N TRP A 70 -16.16 -10.93 4.60
CA TRP A 70 -17.14 -11.64 5.42
C TRP A 70 -18.50 -10.92 5.45
N ASP A 71 -19.51 -11.63 5.96
CA ASP A 71 -20.88 -11.12 6.10
C ASP A 71 -20.99 -9.88 7.01
N ASP A 72 -19.94 -9.57 7.78
CA ASP A 72 -19.85 -8.33 8.56
C ASP A 72 -19.63 -7.08 7.69
N GLY A 73 -19.26 -7.26 6.42
CA GLY A 73 -19.02 -6.19 5.46
C GLY A 73 -17.66 -5.49 5.60
N TRP A 74 -16.76 -5.98 6.46
CA TRP A 74 -15.48 -5.34 6.77
C TRP A 74 -14.29 -6.29 6.75
N THR A 75 -14.41 -7.49 7.31
CA THR A 75 -13.29 -8.39 7.48
C THR A 75 -12.90 -8.98 6.13
N ALA A 76 -11.76 -8.55 5.59
CA ALA A 76 -11.18 -9.11 4.39
C ALA A 76 -10.28 -10.31 4.74
N ILE A 77 -10.52 -11.43 4.09
CA ILE A 77 -9.72 -12.66 4.24
C ILE A 77 -9.20 -13.13 2.89
N THR A 78 -8.12 -13.92 2.91
CA THR A 78 -7.67 -14.67 1.73
C THR A 78 -8.61 -15.85 1.47
N VAL A 79 -8.93 -16.10 0.20
CA VAL A 79 -9.85 -17.19 -0.18
C VAL A 79 -9.32 -18.59 0.15
N ASP A 80 -8.01 -18.73 0.35
CA ASP A 80 -7.35 -19.99 0.69
C ASP A 80 -7.00 -20.10 2.20
N GLY A 81 -7.33 -19.09 3.00
CA GLY A 81 -7.03 -19.05 4.43
C GLY A 81 -5.53 -18.86 4.75
N SER A 82 -4.71 -18.53 3.76
CA SER A 82 -3.29 -18.26 3.96
C SER A 82 -3.06 -17.03 4.83
N LEU A 83 -1.93 -17.02 5.55
CA LEU A 83 -1.53 -15.89 6.38
C LEU A 83 -1.24 -14.65 5.54
N ASN A 84 -1.57 -13.51 6.13
CA ASN A 84 -1.38 -12.20 5.56
C ASN A 84 -0.74 -11.26 6.59
N ALA A 85 0.10 -10.33 6.14
CA ALA A 85 0.75 -9.35 6.99
C ALA A 85 0.75 -7.98 6.33
N GLN A 86 0.51 -6.94 7.13
CA GLN A 86 0.51 -5.55 6.69
C GLN A 86 1.41 -4.72 7.60
N PHE A 87 2.05 -3.71 7.03
CA PHE A 87 2.68 -2.63 7.79
C PHE A 87 2.39 -1.31 7.10
N GLU A 88 2.19 -0.24 7.87
CA GLU A 88 1.78 1.05 7.34
C GLU A 88 2.64 2.17 7.92
N HIS A 89 2.97 3.13 7.04
CA HIS A 89 3.44 4.43 7.45
C HIS A 89 2.75 5.56 6.68
N THR A 90 2.37 6.61 7.40
CA THR A 90 2.12 7.93 6.80
C THR A 90 3.44 8.62 6.45
N VAL A 91 3.54 9.08 5.21
CA VAL A 91 4.70 9.74 4.62
C VAL A 91 4.34 11.17 4.21
N LEU A 92 5.19 12.14 4.55
CA LEU A 92 5.18 13.50 4.02
C LEU A 92 6.25 13.64 2.94
N VAL A 93 5.86 14.08 1.74
CA VAL A 93 6.82 14.45 0.69
C VAL A 93 7.41 15.81 1.03
N THR A 94 8.73 15.91 1.04
CA THR A 94 9.46 17.17 1.23
C THR A 94 10.11 17.61 -0.08
N ILE A 95 10.65 18.84 -0.12
CA ILE A 95 11.33 19.38 -1.31
C ILE A 95 12.50 18.47 -1.76
N ASN A 96 13.17 17.82 -0.80
CA ASN A 96 14.39 17.05 -1.05
C ASN A 96 14.24 15.54 -0.74
N GLY A 97 13.02 15.04 -0.52
CA GLY A 97 12.82 13.64 -0.15
C GLY A 97 11.47 13.37 0.49
N ALA A 98 11.48 12.57 1.55
CA ALA A 98 10.28 12.17 2.28
C ALA A 98 10.57 12.02 3.78
N GLU A 99 9.57 12.30 4.61
CA GLU A 99 9.59 12.12 6.05
C GLU A 99 8.52 11.09 6.44
N ILE A 100 8.91 10.09 7.24
CA ILE A 100 7.96 9.15 7.84
C ILE A 100 7.44 9.77 9.12
N LEU A 101 6.13 10.05 9.18
CA LEU A 101 5.50 10.76 10.30
C LEU A 101 5.12 9.85 11.47
N THR A 102 5.11 8.53 11.24
CA THR A 102 4.60 7.51 12.15
C THR A 102 5.69 6.53 12.60
N LYS A 103 6.93 7.02 12.76
CA LYS A 103 8.07 6.21 13.23
C LYS A 103 7.87 5.76 14.68
N CYS A 104 8.31 4.54 14.99
CA CYS A 104 8.36 3.98 16.33
C CYS A 104 9.69 4.26 17.04
#